data_AF-A0A1E7KTS4-F1
#
_entry.id   AF-A0A1E7KTS4-F1
#
_cell.length_a   1.000
_cell.length_b   1.000
_cell.length_c   1.000
_cell.angle_alpha   90.00
_cell.angle_beta   90.00
_cell.angle_gamma   90.00
#
_symmetry.space_group_name_H-M   'P 1'
#
loop_
_entity.id
_entity.type
_entity.pdbx_description
1 polymer ?
#
loop_
_entity_poly.entity_id
_entity_poly.type
_entity_poly.pdbx_seq_one_letter_code
_entity_poly.pdbx_strand_id
1 'polypeptide(L)'
;GAAGLPPAGALARAGVGAGAPGAIRGDRPDRTERGPGQRVTVGDVNALRSVCELFRALDNAYGGGHARQALVRYLEHEAEPMLRGVYGEQLGRRLFGAAADLTRLAGWTSYDIAAHGLAQRYFVQALRLAQAAGDRAYGSYVLVTMSRQAVYLGHGREAVQLARVAQQGVGTNAPPLVQALLHTAEARGHAVLGEVRACTSSLSRAERALEAAKSGEDAPPWARPFDEAQLADESGHCHRDLQQYRAAAQHAERALQLRGSGLTRSRLFCRMVLATARLGLGEVEQACVLAAEAAQQAAEMRSVRAHEYVRDFERRLEPYRDAAPVRGYRERVAALN
;
A
#
# COMPACT_ATOMS: atom_id res chain seq x y z
N GLY A 1 -34.11 -40.43 -41.75
CA GLY A 1 -32.78 -40.91 -42.15
C GLY A 1 -31.99 -41.11 -40.87
N ALA A 2 -31.69 -42.37 -40.50
CA ALA A 2 -30.51 -43.14 -40.96
C ALA A 2 -29.24 -42.53 -40.35
N ALA A 3 -28.37 -43.23 -39.62
CA ALA A 3 -28.12 -44.63 -39.26
C ALA A 3 -27.27 -44.58 -37.95
N GLY A 4 -27.04 -45.58 -37.10
CA GLY A 4 -27.03 -47.03 -37.23
C GLY A 4 -25.70 -47.59 -36.67
N LEU A 5 -25.73 -48.18 -35.47
CA LEU A 5 -24.95 -49.36 -34.99
C LEU A 5 -23.41 -49.20 -34.70
N PRO A 6 -22.73 -50.15 -33.98
CA PRO A 6 -22.62 -50.14 -32.52
C PRO A 6 -21.16 -50.55 -32.04
N PRO A 7 -20.88 -51.35 -30.97
CA PRO A 7 -19.75 -51.10 -30.06
C PRO A 7 -18.64 -52.18 -30.10
N ALA A 8 -17.56 -52.01 -29.34
CA ALA A 8 -16.68 -53.13 -28.98
C ALA A 8 -16.13 -52.96 -27.56
N GLY A 9 -16.61 -53.81 -26.66
CA GLY A 9 -15.94 -54.08 -25.41
C GLY A 9 -14.79 -55.06 -25.60
N ALA A 10 -13.83 -55.04 -24.68
CA ALA A 10 -13.01 -56.20 -24.36
C ALA A 10 -12.77 -56.22 -22.85
N LEU A 11 -13.42 -57.19 -22.21
CA LEU A 11 -13.12 -57.69 -20.87
C LEU A 11 -11.76 -58.39 -20.87
N ALA A 12 -10.97 -58.19 -19.82
CA ALA A 12 -10.12 -59.26 -19.31
C ALA A 12 -10.03 -59.14 -17.78
N ARG A 13 -10.48 -60.20 -17.11
CA ARG A 13 -10.52 -60.37 -15.67
C ARG A 13 -9.19 -60.87 -15.12
N ALA A 14 -8.92 -60.41 -13.89
CA ALA A 14 -8.37 -61.12 -12.74
C ALA A 14 -6.95 -61.71 -12.80
N GLY A 15 -6.09 -61.16 -11.94
CA GLY A 15 -4.97 -61.86 -11.31
C GLY A 15 -4.79 -61.32 -9.89
N VAL A 16 -5.36 -62.01 -8.91
CA VAL A 16 -5.14 -61.76 -7.48
C VAL A 16 -3.81 -62.41 -7.12
N GLY A 17 -2.78 -61.60 -6.89
CA GLY A 17 -1.50 -62.00 -6.31
C GLY A 17 -1.37 -61.39 -4.93
N ALA A 18 -1.54 -62.21 -3.90
CA ALA A 18 -1.35 -61.85 -2.51
C ALA A 18 0.13 -61.51 -2.23
N GLY A 19 0.35 -60.36 -1.60
CA GLY A 19 1.66 -59.95 -1.09
C GLY A 19 1.52 -58.73 -0.19
N ALA A 20 1.44 -58.96 1.12
CA ALA A 20 1.67 -57.96 2.16
C ALA A 20 2.71 -58.53 3.14
N PRO A 21 3.45 -57.72 3.93
CA PRO A 21 3.45 -56.26 4.02
C PRO A 21 4.87 -55.66 3.98
N GLY A 22 5.12 -54.72 3.08
CA GLY A 22 6.21 -53.76 3.25
C GLY A 22 5.77 -52.67 4.22
N ALA A 23 6.00 -52.85 5.50
CA ALA A 23 5.76 -51.82 6.52
C ALA A 23 6.62 -50.59 6.22
N ILE A 24 6.07 -49.59 5.54
CA ILE A 24 6.61 -48.23 5.57
C ILE A 24 6.20 -47.63 6.91
N ARG A 25 6.90 -48.06 7.97
CA ARG A 25 7.04 -47.27 9.19
C ARG A 25 8.22 -46.34 8.98
N GLY A 26 7.92 -45.19 8.42
CA GLY A 26 8.81 -44.04 8.35
C GLY A 26 7.99 -42.83 8.76
N ASP A 27 7.86 -42.68 10.06
CA ASP A 27 7.32 -41.52 10.78
C ASP A 27 7.92 -40.24 10.17
N ARG A 28 7.23 -39.64 9.20
CA ARG A 28 7.47 -38.24 8.86
C ARG A 28 6.63 -37.49 9.86
N PRO A 29 7.21 -36.78 10.84
CA PRO A 29 6.41 -35.83 11.57
C PRO A 29 5.84 -34.89 10.52
N ASP A 30 4.53 -34.76 10.52
CA ASP A 30 3.79 -33.70 9.86
C ASP A 30 4.30 -32.38 10.45
N ARG A 31 5.48 -31.91 10.01
CA ARG A 31 6.11 -30.66 10.45
C ARG A 31 5.57 -29.51 9.62
N THR A 32 4.26 -29.49 9.43
CA THR A 32 3.58 -28.41 8.72
C THR A 32 3.41 -27.18 9.61
N GLU A 33 3.45 -27.33 10.94
CA GLU A 33 3.36 -26.20 11.89
C GLU A 33 4.65 -25.98 12.71
N ARG A 34 5.07 -24.71 12.83
CA ARG A 34 6.23 -24.32 13.65
C ARG A 34 5.86 -24.24 15.13
N GLY A 35 6.41 -25.15 15.92
CA GLY A 35 6.31 -25.10 17.38
C GLY A 35 7.28 -24.11 18.04
N PRO A 36 7.04 -23.71 19.30
CA PRO A 36 7.96 -22.90 20.11
C PRO A 36 9.36 -23.50 20.17
N GLY A 37 10.41 -22.66 20.19
CA GLY A 37 11.80 -23.12 20.33
C GLY A 37 12.42 -23.75 19.08
N GLN A 38 11.73 -23.76 17.94
CA GLN A 38 12.33 -24.16 16.67
C GLN A 38 13.40 -23.16 16.21
N ARG A 39 14.47 -23.67 15.60
CA ARG A 39 15.57 -22.86 15.07
C ARG A 39 15.13 -22.10 13.82
N VAL A 40 15.31 -20.78 13.82
CA VAL A 40 15.03 -19.94 12.66
C VAL A 40 16.24 -19.93 11.72
N THR A 41 15.99 -20.01 10.42
CA THR A 41 16.98 -20.02 9.35
C THR A 41 16.96 -18.73 8.55
N VAL A 42 18.01 -18.52 7.75
CA VAL A 42 18.05 -17.41 6.78
C VAL A 42 16.95 -17.56 5.72
N GLY A 43 16.61 -18.79 5.33
CA GLY A 43 15.53 -19.07 4.38
C GLY A 43 14.18 -18.59 4.89
N ASP A 44 13.92 -18.75 6.17
CA ASP A 44 12.67 -18.31 6.81
C ASP A 44 12.49 -16.80 6.72
N VAL A 45 13.54 -16.05 7.07
CA VAL A 45 13.52 -14.58 6.98
C VAL A 45 13.36 -14.12 5.53
N ASN A 46 13.99 -14.80 4.58
CA ASN A 46 13.82 -14.49 3.16
C ASN A 46 12.39 -14.79 2.69
N ALA A 47 11.76 -15.89 3.16
CA ALA A 47 10.37 -16.21 2.87
C ALA A 47 9.41 -15.13 3.40
N LEU A 48 9.60 -14.65 4.64
CA LEU A 48 8.83 -13.52 5.19
C LEU A 48 8.90 -12.28 4.28
N ARG A 49 10.09 -11.95 3.77
CA ARG A 49 10.29 -10.81 2.86
C ARG A 49 9.59 -11.03 1.52
N SER A 50 9.73 -12.20 0.92
CA SER A 50 9.07 -12.54 -0.35
C SER A 50 7.54 -12.48 -0.24
N VAL A 51 6.98 -13.00 0.86
CA VAL A 51 5.54 -12.92 1.13
C VAL A 51 5.08 -11.48 1.36
N CYS A 52 5.91 -10.65 2.01
CA CYS A 52 5.64 -9.23 2.13
C CYS A 52 5.55 -8.54 0.76
N GLU A 53 6.50 -8.81 -0.15
CA GLU A 53 6.45 -8.26 -1.52
C GLU A 53 5.22 -8.75 -2.30
N LEU A 54 4.86 -10.03 -2.20
CA LEU A 54 3.65 -10.58 -2.81
C LEU A 54 2.40 -9.82 -2.36
N PHE A 55 2.23 -9.63 -1.05
CA PHE A 55 1.06 -8.92 -0.52
C PHE A 55 1.06 -7.43 -0.88
N ARG A 56 2.23 -6.78 -1.00
CA ARG A 56 2.31 -5.40 -1.51
C ARG A 56 1.88 -5.30 -2.96
N ALA A 57 2.30 -6.24 -3.81
CA ALA A 57 1.90 -6.25 -5.21
C ALA A 57 0.37 -6.39 -5.35
N LEU A 58 -0.24 -7.29 -4.58
CA LEU A 58 -1.70 -7.46 -4.52
C LEU A 58 -2.41 -6.20 -4.02
N ASP A 59 -1.91 -5.58 -2.95
CA ASP A 59 -2.46 -4.34 -2.39
C ASP A 59 -2.40 -3.17 -3.40
N ASN A 60 -1.32 -3.05 -4.17
CA ASN A 60 -1.17 -2.00 -5.19
C ASN A 60 -2.12 -2.19 -6.38
N ALA A 61 -2.39 -3.44 -6.78
CA ALA A 61 -3.24 -3.77 -7.91
C ALA A 61 -4.74 -3.74 -7.56
N TYR A 62 -5.13 -4.31 -6.42
CA TYR A 62 -6.53 -4.61 -6.08
C TYR A 62 -7.05 -3.95 -4.79
N GLY A 63 -6.19 -3.22 -4.08
CA GLY A 63 -6.51 -2.60 -2.79
C GLY A 63 -6.26 -3.52 -1.59
N GLY A 64 -6.20 -2.91 -0.40
CA GLY A 64 -5.74 -3.56 0.82
C GLY A 64 -6.71 -4.60 1.37
N GLY A 65 -7.99 -4.54 1.01
CA GLY A 65 -8.99 -5.50 1.48
C GLY A 65 -8.85 -6.91 0.90
N HIS A 66 -8.20 -7.07 -0.25
CA HIS A 66 -8.11 -8.37 -0.93
C HIS A 66 -7.19 -9.36 -0.19
N ALA A 67 -6.02 -8.89 0.23
CA ALA A 67 -4.97 -9.73 0.81
C ALA A 67 -4.92 -9.72 2.35
N ARG A 68 -5.67 -8.81 3.01
CA ARG A 68 -5.51 -8.54 4.44
C ARG A 68 -5.64 -9.77 5.33
N GLN A 69 -6.68 -10.59 5.14
CA GLN A 69 -6.92 -11.75 6.00
C GLN A 69 -5.79 -12.79 5.88
N ALA A 70 -5.31 -13.04 4.67
CA ALA A 70 -4.18 -13.94 4.43
C ALA A 70 -2.89 -13.40 5.06
N LEU A 71 -2.64 -12.09 4.93
CA LEU A 71 -1.49 -11.43 5.55
C LEU A 71 -1.52 -11.54 7.10
N VAL A 72 -2.68 -11.30 7.72
CA VAL A 72 -2.82 -11.42 9.19
C VAL A 72 -2.61 -12.86 9.64
N ARG A 73 -3.19 -13.84 8.94
CA ARG A 73 -2.95 -15.25 9.26
C ARG A 73 -1.48 -15.63 9.14
N TYR A 74 -0.79 -15.14 8.11
CA TYR A 74 0.65 -15.39 7.94
C TYR A 74 1.48 -14.75 9.07
N LEU A 75 1.11 -13.55 9.52
CA LEU A 75 1.74 -12.94 10.70
C LEU A 75 1.56 -13.80 11.96
N GLU A 76 0.35 -14.29 12.21
CA GLU A 76 0.00 -15.08 13.41
C GLU A 76 0.62 -16.48 13.41
N HIS A 77 0.65 -17.16 12.25
CA HIS A 77 1.02 -18.58 12.17
C HIS A 77 2.48 -18.80 11.72
N GLU A 78 3.11 -17.82 11.05
CA GLU A 78 4.49 -17.94 10.59
C GLU A 78 5.42 -16.98 11.32
N ALA A 79 5.15 -15.67 11.25
CA ALA A 79 6.07 -14.66 11.79
C ALA A 79 6.14 -14.69 13.33
N GLU A 80 5.01 -14.77 14.01
CA GLU A 80 4.94 -14.78 15.47
C GLU A 80 5.65 -15.99 16.11
N PRO A 81 5.46 -17.24 15.64
CA PRO A 81 6.24 -18.38 16.13
C PRO A 81 7.74 -18.23 15.86
N MET A 82 8.14 -17.69 14.71
CA MET A 82 9.56 -17.43 14.40
C MET A 82 10.17 -16.44 15.40
N LEU A 83 9.45 -15.39 15.80
CA LEU A 83 9.92 -14.41 16.81
C LEU A 83 10.09 -15.00 18.21
N ARG A 84 9.48 -16.16 18.50
CA ARG A 84 9.67 -16.94 19.74
C ARG A 84 10.61 -18.13 19.56
N GLY A 85 11.24 -18.25 18.39
CA GLY A 85 12.18 -19.31 18.05
C GLY A 85 13.59 -19.06 18.59
N VAL A 86 14.52 -19.92 18.17
CA VAL A 86 15.94 -19.82 18.54
C VAL A 86 16.74 -19.26 17.36
N TYR A 87 17.46 -18.16 17.59
CA TYR A 87 18.32 -17.52 16.60
C TYR A 87 19.41 -16.68 17.27
N GLY A 88 20.53 -16.47 16.56
CA GLY A 88 21.57 -15.54 16.99
C GLY A 88 21.19 -14.08 16.72
N GLU A 89 21.92 -13.15 17.33
CA GLU A 89 21.63 -11.71 17.32
C GLU A 89 21.48 -11.12 15.91
N GLN A 90 22.41 -11.42 14.99
CA GLN A 90 22.38 -10.89 13.62
C GLN A 90 21.15 -11.38 12.84
N LEU A 91 20.79 -12.66 12.98
CA LEU A 91 19.60 -13.22 12.34
C LEU A 91 18.34 -12.67 12.98
N GLY A 92 18.33 -12.50 14.30
CA GLY A 92 17.25 -11.86 15.06
C GLY A 92 16.94 -10.47 14.52
N ARG A 93 17.94 -9.60 14.36
CA ARG A 93 17.72 -8.26 13.77
C ARG A 93 17.04 -8.32 12.40
N ARG A 94 17.48 -9.23 11.52
CA ARG A 94 16.88 -9.41 10.18
C ARG A 94 15.45 -9.92 10.26
N LEU A 95 15.16 -10.85 11.18
CA LEU A 95 13.83 -11.39 11.45
C LEU A 95 12.89 -10.30 11.96
N PHE A 96 13.30 -9.55 12.98
CA PHE A 96 12.52 -8.43 13.52
C PHE A 96 12.24 -7.36 12.46
N GLY A 97 13.20 -7.06 11.58
CA GLY A 97 12.98 -6.16 10.45
C GLY A 97 11.95 -6.67 9.44
N ALA A 98 12.02 -7.96 9.08
CA ALA A 98 11.02 -8.58 8.19
C ALA A 98 9.62 -8.63 8.83
N ALA A 99 9.54 -8.94 10.13
CA ALA A 99 8.28 -8.94 10.87
C ALA A 99 7.71 -7.52 11.03
N ALA A 100 8.55 -6.50 11.28
CA ALA A 100 8.13 -5.10 11.31
C ALA A 100 7.47 -4.70 9.99
N ASP A 101 8.01 -5.20 8.88
CA ASP A 101 7.54 -4.86 7.55
C ASP A 101 6.20 -5.47 7.17
N LEU A 102 6.04 -6.77 7.46
CA LEU A 102 4.74 -7.43 7.36
C LEU A 102 3.70 -6.79 8.29
N THR A 103 4.08 -6.45 9.52
CA THR A 103 3.19 -5.84 10.51
C THR A 103 2.74 -4.44 10.05
N ARG A 104 3.66 -3.62 9.52
CA ARG A 104 3.32 -2.32 8.94
C ARG A 104 2.40 -2.50 7.72
N LEU A 105 2.61 -3.51 6.88
CA LEU A 105 1.72 -3.81 5.76
C LEU A 105 0.31 -4.24 6.22
N ALA A 106 0.20 -4.98 7.33
CA ALA A 106 -1.09 -5.29 7.95
C ALA A 106 -1.80 -4.03 8.48
N GLY A 107 -1.02 -3.08 9.02
CA GLY A 107 -1.51 -1.75 9.36
C GLY A 107 -1.99 -0.98 8.13
N TRP A 108 -1.21 -0.97 7.04
CA TRP A 108 -1.54 -0.28 5.79
C TRP A 108 -2.82 -0.82 5.15
N THR A 109 -2.94 -2.14 5.03
CA THR A 109 -4.14 -2.79 4.48
C THR A 109 -5.37 -2.58 5.37
N SER A 110 -5.20 -2.54 6.70
CA SER A 110 -6.27 -2.16 7.64
C SER A 110 -6.68 -0.70 7.49
N TYR A 111 -5.72 0.19 7.26
CA TYR A 111 -5.97 1.60 6.95
C TYR A 111 -6.74 1.74 5.62
N ASP A 112 -6.40 0.94 4.60
CA ASP A 112 -7.05 0.98 3.29
C ASP A 112 -8.54 0.60 3.30
N ILE A 113 -8.95 -0.20 4.30
CA ILE A 113 -10.34 -0.56 4.55
C ILE A 113 -10.99 0.26 5.69
N ALA A 114 -10.38 1.40 6.05
CA ALA A 114 -10.86 2.31 7.10
C ALA A 114 -10.94 1.73 8.53
N ALA A 115 -10.25 0.62 8.81
CA ALA A 115 -10.10 0.08 10.17
C ALA A 115 -9.00 0.84 10.94
N HIS A 116 -9.19 2.16 11.14
CA HIS A 116 -8.13 3.09 11.56
C HIS A 116 -7.51 2.76 12.93
N GLY A 117 -8.32 2.45 13.94
CA GLY A 117 -7.82 2.07 15.27
C GLY A 117 -6.99 0.79 15.23
N LEU A 118 -7.38 -0.18 14.41
CA LEU A 118 -6.62 -1.41 14.22
C LEU A 118 -5.30 -1.16 13.46
N ALA A 119 -5.35 -0.32 12.43
CA ALA A 119 -4.15 0.09 11.70
C ALA A 119 -3.12 0.75 12.63
N GLN A 120 -3.54 1.65 13.51
CA GLN A 120 -2.68 2.29 14.52
C GLN A 120 -2.01 1.25 15.44
N ARG A 121 -2.75 0.24 15.93
CA ARG A 121 -2.18 -0.83 16.76
C ARG A 121 -1.07 -1.59 16.02
N TYR A 122 -1.28 -1.92 14.76
CA TYR A 122 -0.25 -2.56 13.92
C TYR A 122 0.96 -1.64 13.69
N PHE A 123 0.77 -0.35 13.43
CA PHE A 123 1.88 0.58 13.24
C PHE A 123 2.73 0.72 14.52
N VAL A 124 2.11 0.83 15.70
CA VAL A 124 2.82 0.84 16.98
C VAL A 124 3.59 -0.46 17.22
N GLN A 125 3.02 -1.60 16.88
CA GLN A 125 3.73 -2.88 16.95
C GLN A 125 4.91 -2.94 15.98
N ALA A 126 4.73 -2.47 14.74
CA ALA A 126 5.80 -2.39 13.74
C ALA A 126 6.95 -1.47 14.20
N LEU A 127 6.67 -0.35 14.87
CA LEU A 127 7.70 0.50 15.47
C LEU A 127 8.53 -0.23 16.53
N ARG A 128 7.87 -0.99 17.41
CA ARG A 128 8.57 -1.80 18.43
C ARG A 128 9.43 -2.88 17.79
N LEU A 129 8.94 -3.54 16.74
CA LEU A 129 9.72 -4.53 15.99
C LEU A 129 10.91 -3.90 15.27
N ALA A 130 10.74 -2.72 14.66
CA ALA A 130 11.83 -1.97 14.04
C ALA A 130 12.90 -1.55 15.06
N GLN A 131 12.47 -1.13 16.26
CA GLN A 131 13.37 -0.84 17.37
C GLN A 131 14.15 -2.09 17.82
N ALA A 132 13.48 -3.24 17.96
CA ALA A 132 14.13 -4.51 18.27
C ALA A 132 15.10 -4.97 17.17
N ALA A 133 14.83 -4.61 15.91
CA ALA A 133 15.75 -4.83 14.79
C ALA A 133 16.97 -3.88 14.82
N GLY A 134 16.92 -2.80 15.61
CA GLY A 134 17.89 -1.72 15.58
C GLY A 134 17.81 -0.84 14.32
N ASP A 135 16.71 -0.92 13.56
CA ASP A 135 16.54 -0.23 12.28
C ASP A 135 15.73 1.06 12.45
N ARG A 136 16.42 2.13 12.84
CA ARG A 136 15.82 3.46 12.99
C ARG A 136 15.31 4.03 11.68
N ALA A 137 15.96 3.70 10.55
CA ALA A 137 15.52 4.17 9.24
C ALA A 137 14.16 3.56 8.89
N TYR A 138 13.98 2.26 9.10
CA TYR A 138 12.67 1.62 8.94
C TYR A 138 11.63 2.18 9.94
N GLY A 139 12.04 2.47 11.18
CA GLY A 139 11.18 3.17 12.16
C GLY A 139 10.61 4.50 11.62
N SER A 140 11.44 5.31 10.95
CA SER A 140 11.02 6.55 10.31
C SER A 140 9.96 6.33 9.21
N TYR A 141 10.07 5.23 8.45
CA TYR A 141 9.08 4.86 7.44
C TYR A 141 7.73 4.47 8.04
N VAL A 142 7.72 3.78 9.19
CA VAL A 142 6.48 3.49 9.92
C VAL A 142 5.83 4.79 10.41
N LEU A 143 6.62 5.73 10.94
CA LEU A 143 6.11 7.05 11.34
C LEU A 143 5.53 7.86 10.18
N VAL A 144 6.16 7.83 8.99
CA VAL A 144 5.57 8.43 7.78
C VAL A 144 4.28 7.74 7.37
N THR A 145 4.19 6.42 7.52
CA THR A 145 2.95 5.68 7.26
C THR A 145 1.83 6.12 8.20
N MET A 146 2.13 6.35 9.48
CA MET A 146 1.18 6.93 10.45
C MET A 146 0.82 8.37 10.10
N SER A 147 1.80 9.19 9.67
CA SER A 147 1.58 10.57 9.22
C SER A 147 0.60 10.62 8.04
N ARG A 148 0.74 9.72 7.06
CA ARG A 148 -0.20 9.59 5.94
C ARG A 148 -1.62 9.25 6.37
N GLN A 149 -1.78 8.42 7.40
CA GLN A 149 -3.09 8.15 7.97
C GLN A 149 -3.66 9.39 8.66
N ALA A 150 -2.86 10.12 9.44
CA ALA A 150 -3.26 11.35 10.10
C ALA A 150 -3.70 12.42 9.07
N VAL A 151 -2.97 12.57 7.96
CA VAL A 151 -3.35 13.44 6.83
C VAL A 151 -4.72 13.07 6.27
N TYR A 152 -4.95 11.78 6.00
CA TYR A 152 -6.23 11.30 5.47
C TYR A 152 -7.41 11.55 6.43
N LEU A 153 -7.17 11.50 7.73
CA LEU A 153 -8.17 11.80 8.76
C LEU A 153 -8.30 13.30 9.07
N GLY A 154 -7.57 14.17 8.38
CA GLY A 154 -7.59 15.62 8.63
C GLY A 154 -6.81 16.07 9.88
N HIS A 155 -6.03 15.18 10.51
CA HIS A 155 -5.23 15.47 11.70
C HIS A 155 -3.86 16.07 11.33
N GLY A 156 -3.87 17.26 10.72
CA GLY A 156 -2.66 17.89 10.16
C GLY A 156 -1.52 18.12 11.19
N ARG A 157 -1.85 18.54 12.43
CA ARG A 157 -0.84 18.76 13.48
C ARG A 157 -0.10 17.47 13.86
N GLU A 158 -0.84 16.38 14.00
CA GLU A 158 -0.28 15.07 14.32
C GLU A 158 0.57 14.54 13.14
N ALA A 159 0.11 14.75 11.91
CA ALA A 159 0.87 14.40 10.71
C ALA A 159 2.24 15.10 10.65
N VAL A 160 2.29 16.41 10.92
CA VAL A 160 3.55 17.18 10.99
C VAL A 160 4.45 16.68 12.12
N GLN A 161 3.89 16.43 13.31
CA GLN A 161 4.65 15.92 14.44
C GLN A 161 5.28 14.56 14.13
N LEU A 162 4.51 13.62 13.56
CA LEU A 162 5.01 12.29 13.16
C LEU A 162 6.14 12.40 12.12
N ALA A 163 5.99 13.28 11.12
CA ALA A 163 7.02 13.52 10.11
C ALA A 163 8.31 14.11 10.72
N ARG A 164 8.19 15.02 11.69
CA ARG A 164 9.35 15.61 12.38
C ARG A 164 10.06 14.61 13.30
N VAL A 165 9.31 13.79 14.02
CA VAL A 165 9.89 12.69 14.82
C VAL A 165 10.60 11.69 13.91
N ALA A 166 10.05 11.40 12.72
CA ALA A 166 10.70 10.56 11.72
C ALA A 166 12.04 11.14 11.24
N GLN A 167 12.08 12.45 10.96
CA GLN A 167 13.32 13.17 10.61
C GLN A 167 14.36 13.13 11.72
N GLN A 168 13.94 13.37 12.97
CA GLN A 168 14.84 13.30 14.13
C GLN A 168 15.38 11.87 14.34
N GLY A 169 14.53 10.86 14.18
CA GLY A 169 14.87 9.46 14.43
C GLY A 169 15.87 8.87 13.43
N VAL A 170 15.80 9.29 12.16
CA VAL A 170 16.76 8.83 11.13
C VAL A 170 18.10 9.57 11.22
N GLY A 171 18.11 10.80 11.74
CA GLY A 171 19.31 11.62 11.93
C GLY A 171 19.85 12.24 10.64
N THR A 172 21.02 12.86 10.73
CA THR A 172 21.63 13.65 9.63
C THR A 172 22.20 12.81 8.49
N ASN A 173 22.39 11.51 8.70
CA ASN A 173 23.00 10.60 7.72
C ASN A 173 21.96 9.83 6.89
N ALA A 174 20.70 10.26 6.93
CA ALA A 174 19.65 9.65 6.13
C ALA A 174 19.97 9.77 4.63
N PRO A 175 19.83 8.70 3.83
CA PRO A 175 19.99 8.80 2.38
C PRO A 175 19.07 9.88 1.79
N PRO A 176 19.49 10.63 0.77
CA PRO A 176 18.70 11.73 0.21
C PRO A 176 17.27 11.31 -0.18
N LEU A 177 17.08 10.10 -0.70
CA LEU A 177 15.75 9.58 -1.05
C LEU A 177 14.82 9.43 0.18
N VAL A 178 15.39 9.04 1.32
CA VAL A 178 14.65 8.98 2.58
C VAL A 178 14.30 10.39 3.04
N GLN A 179 15.23 11.34 2.97
CA GLN A 179 14.96 12.74 3.32
C GLN A 179 13.83 13.33 2.46
N ALA A 180 13.82 13.04 1.15
CA ALA A 180 12.76 13.47 0.24
C ALA A 180 11.39 12.98 0.72
N LEU A 181 11.26 11.67 0.99
CA LEU A 181 10.04 11.07 1.51
C LEU A 181 9.58 11.69 2.84
N LEU A 182 10.51 11.98 3.76
CA LEU A 182 10.19 12.59 5.05
C LEU A 182 9.70 14.04 4.91
N HIS A 183 10.32 14.84 4.05
CA HIS A 183 9.91 16.22 3.79
C HIS A 183 8.57 16.28 3.07
N THR A 184 8.30 15.36 2.15
CA THR A 184 6.98 15.21 1.53
C THR A 184 5.89 14.91 2.56
N ALA A 185 6.15 14.03 3.54
CA ALA A 185 5.21 13.75 4.61
C ALA A 185 4.92 14.99 5.48
N GLU A 186 5.94 15.78 5.80
CA GLU A 186 5.76 17.05 6.52
C GLU A 186 4.95 18.07 5.69
N ALA A 187 5.20 18.17 4.39
CA ALA A 187 4.44 19.04 3.48
C ALA A 187 2.95 18.67 3.45
N ARG A 188 2.60 17.39 3.37
CA ARG A 188 1.22 16.91 3.42
C ARG A 188 0.50 17.33 4.71
N GLY A 189 1.20 17.26 5.84
CA GLY A 189 0.67 17.73 7.12
C GLY A 189 0.37 19.24 7.12
N HIS A 190 1.31 20.06 6.62
CA HIS A 190 1.13 21.50 6.48
C HIS A 190 0.01 21.89 5.51
N ALA A 191 -0.15 21.14 4.41
CA ALA A 191 -1.21 21.36 3.43
C ALA A 191 -2.60 21.20 4.06
N VAL A 192 -2.80 20.15 4.87
CA VAL A 192 -4.06 19.94 5.63
C VAL A 192 -4.34 21.08 6.60
N LEU A 193 -3.31 21.72 7.16
CA LEU A 193 -3.44 22.86 8.05
C LEU A 193 -3.68 24.20 7.34
N GLY A 194 -3.61 24.24 6.00
CA GLY A 194 -3.68 25.50 5.25
C GLY A 194 -2.39 26.32 5.31
N GLU A 195 -1.28 25.75 5.79
CA GLU A 195 -0.02 26.47 6.04
C GLU A 195 0.82 26.56 4.76
N VAL A 196 0.39 27.42 3.81
CA VAL A 196 0.99 27.53 2.47
C VAL A 196 2.52 27.65 2.50
N ARG A 197 3.07 28.59 3.29
CA ARG A 197 4.53 28.83 3.32
C ARG A 197 5.31 27.61 3.83
N ALA A 198 4.80 26.95 4.87
CA ALA A 198 5.46 25.78 5.45
C ALA A 198 5.36 24.57 4.51
N CYS A 199 4.20 24.38 3.87
CA CYS A 199 4.01 23.36 2.84
C CYS A 199 4.99 23.54 1.67
N THR A 200 5.05 24.74 1.08
CA THR A 200 5.98 25.05 -0.02
C THR A 200 7.44 24.84 0.39
N SER A 201 7.84 25.30 1.58
CA SER A 201 9.19 25.09 2.08
C SER A 201 9.56 23.61 2.18
N SER A 202 8.66 22.78 2.71
CA SER A 202 8.85 21.33 2.83
C SER A 202 8.87 20.63 1.48
N LEU A 203 8.02 21.02 0.52
CA LEU A 203 8.07 20.50 -0.86
C LEU A 203 9.40 20.83 -1.54
N SER A 204 9.89 22.06 -1.45
CA SER A 204 11.18 22.44 -2.03
C SER A 204 12.36 21.70 -1.38
N ARG A 205 12.27 21.34 -0.09
CA ARG A 205 13.27 20.48 0.55
C ARG A 205 13.18 19.05 0.02
N ALA A 206 11.98 18.53 -0.21
CA ALA A 206 11.78 17.21 -0.78
C ALA A 206 12.32 17.10 -2.21
N GLU A 207 12.06 18.10 -3.06
CA GLU A 207 12.57 18.20 -4.43
C GLU A 207 14.10 18.17 -4.47
N ARG A 208 14.76 19.06 -3.70
CA ARG A 208 16.24 19.08 -3.62
C ARG A 208 16.82 17.77 -3.13
N ALA A 209 16.17 17.12 -2.17
CA ALA A 209 16.63 15.83 -1.63
C ALA A 209 16.48 14.70 -2.66
N LEU A 210 15.41 14.73 -3.47
CA LEU A 210 15.20 13.78 -4.56
C LEU A 210 16.23 14.00 -5.69
N GLU A 211 16.49 15.26 -6.08
CA GLU A 211 17.54 15.61 -7.06
C GLU A 211 18.94 15.16 -6.62
N ALA A 212 19.22 15.23 -5.31
CA ALA A 212 20.49 14.78 -4.75
C ALA A 212 20.63 13.24 -4.66
N ALA A 213 19.53 12.48 -4.82
CA ALA A 213 19.56 11.03 -4.78
C ALA A 213 20.15 10.46 -6.10
N LYS A 214 21.48 10.27 -6.15
CA LYS A 214 22.15 9.61 -7.28
C LYS A 214 21.70 8.15 -7.41
N SER A 215 21.15 7.76 -8.56
CA SER A 215 20.79 6.38 -8.98
C SER A 215 20.01 5.48 -8.01
N GLY A 216 19.54 5.96 -6.84
CA GLY A 216 18.82 5.16 -5.84
C GLY A 216 19.62 4.03 -5.18
N GLU A 217 20.92 3.89 -5.48
CA GLU A 217 21.75 2.75 -5.06
C GLU A 217 21.97 2.73 -3.54
N ASP A 218 22.11 3.90 -2.92
CA ASP A 218 22.30 4.06 -1.47
C ASP A 218 21.00 4.00 -0.66
N ALA A 219 19.84 3.92 -1.31
CA ALA A 219 18.54 3.92 -0.63
C ALA A 219 18.15 2.51 -0.14
N PRO A 220 17.59 2.40 1.08
CA PRO A 220 17.10 1.12 1.57
C PRO A 220 15.93 0.62 0.69
N PRO A 221 15.74 -0.70 0.53
CA PRO A 221 14.77 -1.26 -0.43
C PRO A 221 13.34 -0.70 -0.31
N TRP A 222 12.87 -0.41 0.91
CA TRP A 222 11.54 0.14 1.15
C TRP A 222 11.38 1.60 0.69
N ALA A 223 12.47 2.35 0.53
CA ALA A 223 12.46 3.74 0.07
C ALA A 223 12.56 3.85 -1.46
N ARG A 224 13.11 2.84 -2.14
CA ARG A 224 13.33 2.82 -3.59
C ARG A 224 12.07 3.06 -4.45
N PRO A 225 10.85 2.68 -4.02
CA PRO A 225 9.64 3.03 -4.77
C PRO A 225 9.28 4.53 -4.73
N PHE A 226 9.94 5.34 -3.91
CA PHE A 226 9.76 6.79 -3.94
C PHE A 226 10.57 7.38 -5.10
N ASP A 227 9.90 8.08 -6.00
CA ASP A 227 10.47 8.62 -7.23
C ASP A 227 9.80 9.96 -7.58
N GLU A 228 10.12 10.52 -8.76
CA GLU A 228 9.51 11.74 -9.26
C GLU A 228 7.97 11.61 -9.38
N ALA A 229 7.47 10.43 -9.75
CA ALA A 229 6.05 10.18 -9.89
C ALA A 229 5.32 10.27 -8.53
N GLN A 230 5.92 9.70 -7.48
CA GLN A 230 5.41 9.77 -6.12
C GLN A 230 5.50 11.19 -5.55
N LEU A 231 6.59 11.91 -5.80
CA LEU A 231 6.70 13.30 -5.37
C LEU A 231 5.65 14.18 -6.05
N ALA A 232 5.45 14.04 -7.37
CA ALA A 232 4.42 14.77 -8.10
C ALA A 232 3.01 14.47 -7.58
N ASP A 233 2.70 13.21 -7.28
CA ASP A 233 1.40 12.82 -6.69
C ASP A 233 1.16 13.51 -5.34
N GLU A 234 2.16 13.50 -4.45
CA GLU A 234 2.07 14.11 -3.13
C GLU A 234 2.01 15.65 -3.20
N SER A 235 2.75 16.28 -4.13
CA SER A 235 2.63 17.72 -4.42
C SER A 235 1.25 18.08 -4.94
N GLY A 236 0.68 17.27 -5.85
CA GLY A 236 -0.68 17.46 -6.35
C GLY A 236 -1.71 17.44 -5.22
N HIS A 237 -1.58 16.50 -4.28
CA HIS A 237 -2.41 16.47 -3.08
C HIS A 237 -2.21 17.71 -2.20
N CYS A 238 -0.97 18.15 -1.96
CA CYS A 238 -0.70 19.36 -1.18
C CYS A 238 -1.44 20.57 -1.78
N HIS A 239 -1.28 20.79 -3.08
CA HIS A 239 -1.90 21.91 -3.77
C HIS A 239 -3.42 21.81 -3.81
N ARG A 240 -3.98 20.60 -3.94
CA ARG A 240 -5.43 20.38 -3.84
C ARG A 240 -5.96 20.79 -2.46
N ASP A 241 -5.30 20.35 -1.39
CA ASP A 241 -5.71 20.63 -0.01
C ASP A 241 -5.58 22.14 0.31
N LEU A 242 -4.60 22.81 -0.29
CA LEU A 242 -4.43 24.28 -0.26
C LEU A 242 -5.32 25.04 -1.26
N GLN A 243 -6.20 24.36 -2.00
CA GLN A 243 -7.07 24.94 -3.04
C GLN A 243 -6.32 25.68 -4.18
N GLN A 244 -5.07 25.32 -4.42
CA GLN A 244 -4.22 25.83 -5.50
C GLN A 244 -4.42 24.97 -6.76
N TYR A 245 -5.63 24.99 -7.31
CA TYR A 245 -6.08 24.01 -8.29
C TYR A 245 -5.25 23.94 -9.58
N ARG A 246 -4.72 25.07 -10.07
CA ARG A 246 -3.84 25.07 -11.26
C ARG A 246 -2.57 24.24 -11.04
N ALA A 247 -1.90 24.43 -9.89
CA ALA A 247 -0.71 23.67 -9.53
C ALA A 247 -1.07 22.20 -9.24
N ALA A 248 -2.19 21.96 -8.56
CA ALA A 248 -2.68 20.60 -8.31
C ALA A 248 -2.89 19.80 -9.61
N ALA A 249 -3.49 20.42 -10.63
CA ALA A 249 -3.70 19.79 -11.93
C ALA A 249 -2.37 19.44 -12.63
N GLN A 250 -1.42 20.37 -12.67
CA GLN A 250 -0.11 20.16 -13.29
C GLN A 250 0.65 18.99 -12.65
N HIS A 251 0.70 18.94 -11.32
CA HIS A 251 1.37 17.87 -10.59
C HIS A 251 0.65 16.51 -10.73
N ALA A 252 -0.68 16.50 -10.70
CA ALA A 252 -1.45 15.27 -10.88
C ALA A 252 -1.30 14.70 -12.31
N GLU A 253 -1.26 15.55 -13.34
CA GLU A 253 -0.96 15.16 -14.71
C GLU A 253 0.44 14.58 -14.85
N ARG A 254 1.44 15.24 -14.27
CA ARG A 254 2.83 14.75 -14.26
C ARG A 254 2.92 13.38 -13.60
N ALA A 255 2.26 13.18 -12.46
CA ALA A 255 2.21 11.88 -11.78
C ALA A 255 1.57 10.81 -12.67
N LEU A 256 0.44 11.11 -13.33
CA LEU A 256 -0.24 10.17 -14.22
C LEU A 256 0.57 9.79 -15.46
N GLN A 257 1.38 10.72 -15.99
CA GLN A 257 2.29 10.47 -17.11
C GLN A 257 3.45 9.56 -16.72
N LEU A 258 4.01 9.74 -15.52
CA LEU A 258 5.16 8.97 -15.05
C LEU A 258 4.80 7.58 -14.52
N ARG A 259 3.60 7.39 -13.95
CA ARG A 259 3.21 6.11 -13.36
C ARG A 259 2.85 5.06 -14.41
N GLY A 260 3.53 3.91 -14.36
CA GLY A 260 3.17 2.73 -15.16
C GLY A 260 1.76 2.21 -14.90
N SER A 261 1.18 1.51 -15.88
CA SER A 261 -0.22 1.04 -15.86
C SER A 261 -0.54 0.05 -14.71
N GLY A 262 0.45 -0.68 -14.19
CA GLY A 262 0.26 -1.65 -13.10
C GLY A 262 0.03 -1.04 -11.70
N LEU A 263 0.15 0.27 -11.53
CA LEU A 263 -0.07 0.97 -10.25
C LEU A 263 -1.50 1.50 -10.12
N THR A 264 -2.50 0.64 -10.36
CA THR A 264 -3.90 1.03 -10.56
C THR A 264 -4.44 1.90 -9.42
N ARG A 265 -4.25 1.49 -8.15
CA ARG A 265 -4.78 2.26 -6.99
C ARG A 265 -4.14 3.63 -6.87
N SER A 266 -2.83 3.72 -7.07
CA SER A 266 -2.12 5.00 -6.99
C SER A 266 -2.55 5.95 -8.13
N ARG A 267 -2.70 5.43 -9.35
CA ARG A 267 -3.22 6.19 -10.49
C ARG A 267 -4.64 6.70 -10.26
N LEU A 268 -5.49 5.91 -9.59
CA LEU A 268 -6.83 6.33 -9.18
C LEU A 268 -6.76 7.57 -8.27
N PHE A 269 -5.91 7.56 -7.24
CA PHE A 269 -5.75 8.73 -6.35
C PHE A 269 -5.26 9.97 -7.12
N CYS A 270 -4.25 9.82 -7.99
CA CYS A 270 -3.79 10.92 -8.85
C CYS A 270 -4.91 11.47 -9.73
N ARG A 271 -5.71 10.58 -10.34
CA ARG A 271 -6.84 10.98 -11.19
C ARG A 271 -7.93 11.71 -10.43
N MET A 272 -8.23 11.30 -9.20
CA MET A 272 -9.20 12.00 -8.35
C MET A 272 -8.70 13.37 -7.89
N VAL A 273 -7.39 13.53 -7.64
CA VAL A 273 -6.79 14.85 -7.42
C VAL A 273 -6.95 15.73 -8.66
N LEU A 274 -6.67 15.20 -9.85
CA LEU A 274 -6.85 15.92 -11.11
C LEU A 274 -8.30 16.31 -11.34
N ALA A 275 -9.25 15.39 -11.15
CA ALA A 275 -10.69 15.67 -11.27
C ALA A 275 -11.11 16.79 -10.32
N THR A 276 -10.68 16.74 -9.05
CA THR A 276 -10.96 17.78 -8.06
C THR A 276 -10.37 19.13 -8.46
N ALA A 277 -9.15 19.13 -8.99
CA ALA A 277 -8.49 20.35 -9.46
C ALA A 277 -9.22 20.96 -10.67
N ARG A 278 -9.61 20.14 -11.64
CA ARG A 278 -10.38 20.56 -12.83
C ARG A 278 -11.74 21.13 -12.43
N LEU A 279 -12.42 20.52 -11.47
CA LEU A 279 -13.66 21.06 -10.90
C LEU A 279 -13.43 22.43 -10.24
N GLY A 280 -12.37 22.57 -9.44
CA GLY A 280 -12.00 23.84 -8.80
C GLY A 280 -11.62 24.96 -9.78
N LEU A 281 -11.25 24.62 -11.01
CA LEU A 281 -11.01 25.55 -12.12
C LEU A 281 -12.29 25.87 -12.93
N GLY A 282 -13.43 25.27 -12.58
CA GLY A 282 -14.70 25.44 -13.30
C GLY A 282 -14.87 24.51 -14.50
N GLU A 283 -13.92 23.59 -14.74
CA GLU A 283 -13.92 22.65 -15.87
C GLU A 283 -14.75 21.39 -15.53
N VAL A 284 -16.06 21.58 -15.31
CA VAL A 284 -16.98 20.57 -14.77
C VAL A 284 -17.03 19.31 -15.63
N GLU A 285 -17.05 19.44 -16.96
CA GLU A 285 -17.11 18.31 -17.88
C GLU A 285 -15.88 17.41 -17.78
N GLN A 286 -14.68 18.01 -17.88
CA GLN A 286 -13.43 17.28 -17.75
C GLN A 286 -13.29 16.61 -16.38
N ALA A 287 -13.72 17.30 -15.31
CA ALA A 287 -13.73 16.74 -13.97
C ALA A 287 -14.63 15.49 -13.88
N CYS A 288 -15.83 15.54 -14.46
CA CYS A 288 -16.78 14.42 -14.50
C CYS A 288 -16.26 13.22 -15.30
N VAL A 289 -15.58 13.45 -16.42
CA VAL A 289 -14.95 12.37 -17.21
C VAL A 289 -13.89 11.64 -16.40
N LEU A 290 -12.96 12.39 -15.80
CA LEU A 290 -11.88 11.84 -14.98
C LEU A 290 -12.42 11.10 -13.75
N ALA A 291 -13.43 11.66 -13.08
CA ALA A 291 -14.04 11.01 -11.93
C ALA A 291 -14.78 9.73 -12.30
N ALA A 292 -15.44 9.66 -13.46
CA ALA A 292 -16.10 8.44 -13.92
C ALA A 292 -15.11 7.30 -14.18
N GLU A 293 -13.98 7.60 -14.83
CA GLU A 293 -12.89 6.62 -15.01
C GLU A 293 -12.36 6.10 -13.66
N ALA A 294 -12.14 7.01 -12.70
CA ALA A 294 -11.68 6.63 -11.37
C ALA A 294 -12.74 5.83 -10.60
N ALA A 295 -14.03 6.11 -10.77
CA ALA A 295 -15.12 5.36 -10.15
C ALA A 295 -15.21 3.92 -10.70
N GLN A 296 -15.05 3.73 -12.02
CA GLN A 296 -14.94 2.39 -12.62
C GLN A 296 -13.79 1.60 -12.00
N GLN A 297 -12.61 2.22 -11.89
CA GLN A 297 -11.45 1.59 -11.26
C GLN A 297 -11.67 1.29 -9.77
N ALA A 298 -12.38 2.16 -9.05
CA ALA A 298 -12.71 1.95 -7.64
C ALA A 298 -13.62 0.72 -7.45
N ALA A 299 -14.61 0.55 -8.32
CA ALA A 299 -15.59 -0.55 -8.26
C ALA A 299 -14.93 -1.94 -8.38
N GLU A 300 -13.78 -2.03 -9.08
CA GLU A 300 -13.00 -3.26 -9.23
C GLU A 300 -12.03 -3.52 -8.05
N MET A 301 -11.95 -2.60 -7.08
CA MET A 301 -11.00 -2.67 -5.95
C MET A 301 -11.67 -2.91 -4.61
N ARG A 302 -10.98 -3.64 -3.73
CA ARG A 302 -11.33 -3.75 -2.31
C ARG A 302 -10.58 -2.70 -1.50
N SER A 303 -10.93 -1.43 -1.70
CA SER A 303 -10.33 -0.29 -1.00
C SER A 303 -11.40 0.71 -0.59
N VAL A 304 -11.63 0.88 0.72
CA VAL A 304 -12.59 1.89 1.21
C VAL A 304 -12.07 3.29 0.90
N ARG A 305 -10.75 3.51 0.99
CA ARG A 305 -10.15 4.80 0.68
C ARG A 305 -10.38 5.23 -0.77
N ALA A 306 -10.28 4.31 -1.74
CA ALA A 306 -10.57 4.62 -3.13
C ALA A 306 -12.01 5.10 -3.32
N HIS A 307 -12.97 4.40 -2.71
CA HIS A 307 -14.38 4.78 -2.73
C HIS A 307 -14.64 6.12 -2.03
N GLU A 308 -13.98 6.39 -0.90
CA GLU A 308 -14.12 7.67 -0.20
C GLU A 308 -13.59 8.86 -1.00
N TYR A 309 -12.55 8.68 -1.83
CA TYR A 309 -12.11 9.73 -2.76
C TYR A 309 -13.20 10.06 -3.78
N VAL A 310 -13.86 9.03 -4.34
CA VAL A 310 -15.00 9.21 -5.28
C VAL A 310 -16.16 9.91 -4.58
N ARG A 311 -16.55 9.45 -3.38
CA ARG A 311 -17.62 10.07 -2.59
C ARG A 311 -17.31 11.52 -2.20
N ASP A 312 -16.05 11.86 -1.90
CA ASP A 312 -15.67 13.25 -1.64
C ASP A 312 -15.88 14.13 -2.85
N PHE A 313 -15.51 13.64 -4.03
CA PHE A 313 -15.76 14.34 -5.27
C PHE A 313 -17.26 14.49 -5.57
N GLU A 314 -18.07 13.46 -5.32
CA GLU A 314 -19.53 13.54 -5.47
C GLU A 314 -20.15 14.63 -4.60
N ARG A 315 -19.68 14.78 -3.35
CA ARG A 315 -20.11 15.88 -2.47
C ARG A 315 -19.76 17.25 -3.06
N ARG A 316 -18.60 17.38 -3.71
CA ARG A 316 -18.15 18.62 -4.36
C ARG A 316 -18.94 18.96 -5.63
N LEU A 317 -19.62 17.99 -6.24
CA LEU A 317 -20.48 18.22 -7.39
C LEU A 317 -21.85 18.79 -7.03
N GLU A 318 -22.23 18.84 -5.75
CA GLU A 318 -23.58 19.29 -5.35
C GLU A 318 -23.94 20.70 -5.85
N PRO A 319 -23.04 21.71 -5.84
CA PRO A 319 -23.32 23.01 -6.46
C PRO A 319 -23.60 22.96 -7.97
N TYR A 320 -23.24 21.86 -8.65
CA TYR A 320 -23.35 21.65 -10.09
C TYR A 320 -24.36 20.55 -10.45
N ARG A 321 -25.23 20.12 -9.52
CA ARG A 321 -26.14 18.97 -9.69
C ARG A 321 -27.01 19.02 -10.95
N ASP A 322 -27.36 20.22 -11.41
CA ASP A 322 -28.22 20.46 -12.57
C ASP A 322 -27.44 20.61 -13.89
N ALA A 323 -26.10 20.54 -13.85
CA ALA A 323 -25.27 20.55 -15.04
C ALA A 323 -25.35 19.22 -15.79
N ALA A 324 -25.48 19.26 -17.12
CA ALA A 324 -25.55 18.04 -17.95
C ALA A 324 -24.39 17.06 -17.73
N PRO A 325 -23.11 17.52 -17.60
CA PRO A 325 -22.01 16.60 -17.31
C PRO A 325 -22.13 15.86 -15.97
N VAL A 326 -22.74 16.50 -14.96
CA VAL A 326 -22.93 15.89 -13.63
C VAL A 326 -24.03 14.83 -13.66
N ARG A 327 -25.12 15.05 -14.41
CA ARG A 327 -26.14 14.01 -14.63
C ARG A 327 -25.54 12.79 -15.34
N GLY A 328 -24.79 13.00 -16.43
CA GLY A 328 -24.13 11.91 -17.16
C GLY A 328 -23.04 11.20 -16.35
N TYR A 329 -22.38 11.89 -15.41
CA TYR A 329 -21.50 11.24 -14.43
C TYR A 329 -22.31 10.35 -13.46
N ARG A 330 -23.38 10.87 -12.85
CA ARG A 330 -24.22 10.12 -11.90
C ARG A 330 -24.85 8.89 -12.54
N GLU A 331 -25.32 8.98 -13.79
CA GLU A 331 -25.84 7.84 -14.55
C GLU A 331 -24.77 6.75 -14.75
N ARG A 332 -23.55 7.14 -15.14
CA ARG A 332 -22.44 6.19 -15.31
C ARG A 332 -22.05 5.51 -14.01
N VAL A 333 -21.94 6.26 -12.91
CA VAL A 333 -21.59 5.70 -11.59
C VAL A 333 -22.70 4.82 -11.03
N ALA A 334 -23.97 5.17 -11.26
CA ALA A 334 -25.12 4.36 -10.86
C ALA A 334 -25.11 2.98 -11.54
N ALA A 335 -24.63 2.90 -12.79
CA ALA A 335 -24.51 1.64 -13.54
C ALA A 335 -23.39 0.70 -13.04
N LEU A 336 -22.55 1.14 -12.10
CA LEU A 336 -21.46 0.33 -11.52
C LEU A 336 -21.90 -0.50 -10.31
N ASN A 337 -23.07 -0.18 -9.73
CA ASN A 337 -23.64 -0.85 -8.56
C ASN A 337 -24.80 -1.76 -8.98
#